data_AF-A0A6A6XU11-F1
#
_entry.id   AF-A0A6A6XU11-F1
#
_cell.length_a   1.000
_cell.length_b   1.000
_cell.length_c   1.000
_cell.angle_alpha   90.00
_cell.angle_beta   90.00
_cell.angle_gamma   90.00
#
_symmetry.space_group_name_H-M   'P 1'
#
loop_
_entity.id
_entity.type
_entity.pdbx_description
1 polymer ?
#
loop_
_entity_poly.entity_id
_entity_poly.type
_entity_poly.pdbx_seq_one_letter_code
_entity_poly.pdbx_strand_id
1 'polypeptide(L)'
;QVVTLLPTDAWPRKDVEAIAVLAYTTFGEAFSIFGIEFPPMTSHFNFGVKFWKQCSEPLTSGQINTHPVALRSGGLSGIPNG
;
A
#
# COMPACT_ATOMS: atom_id res chain seq x y z
N GLN A 1 -9.62 -4.01 -21.73
CA GLN A 1 -8.36 -4.78 -21.77
C GLN A 1 -7.84 -4.84 -20.35
N VAL A 2 -7.66 -6.04 -19.78
CA VAL A 2 -7.08 -6.16 -18.44
C VAL A 2 -5.56 -6.08 -18.61
N VAL A 3 -4.93 -5.11 -17.94
CA VAL A 3 -3.48 -5.01 -17.91
C VAL A 3 -2.98 -5.90 -16.78
N THR A 4 -2.28 -6.96 -17.13
CA THR A 4 -1.59 -7.84 -16.20
C THR A 4 -0.11 -7.91 -16.60
N LEU A 5 0.77 -8.17 -15.62
CA LEU A 5 2.21 -8.18 -15.89
C LEU A 5 2.61 -9.32 -16.84
N LEU A 6 1.95 -10.48 -16.71
CA LEU A 6 2.15 -11.65 -17.57
C LEU A 6 0.87 -11.93 -18.35
N PRO A 7 0.94 -12.44 -19.59
CA PRO A 7 -0.25 -12.83 -20.36
C PRO A 7 -1.17 -13.73 -19.54
N THR A 8 -2.47 -13.40 -19.51
CA THR A 8 -3.48 -14.17 -18.80
C THR A 8 -4.77 -14.25 -19.62
N ASP A 9 -5.46 -15.37 -19.53
CA ASP A 9 -6.75 -15.59 -20.20
C ASP A 9 -7.93 -14.99 -19.41
N ALA A 10 -7.75 -14.70 -18.12
CA ALA A 10 -8.79 -14.15 -17.24
C ALA A 10 -8.19 -13.30 -16.10
N TRP A 11 -9.02 -12.41 -15.52
CA TRP A 11 -8.69 -11.64 -14.33
C TRP A 11 -9.88 -11.55 -13.36
N PRO A 12 -9.69 -11.92 -12.08
CA PRO A 12 -8.50 -12.63 -11.56
C PRO A 12 -8.35 -14.03 -12.18
N ARG A 13 -7.25 -14.73 -11.90
CA ARG A 13 -7.16 -16.16 -12.25
C ARG A 13 -8.27 -16.93 -11.53
N LYS A 14 -8.74 -18.04 -12.11
CA LYS A 14 -9.89 -18.82 -11.58
C LYS A 14 -9.66 -19.35 -10.15
N ASP A 15 -8.41 -19.50 -9.75
CA ASP A 15 -7.94 -19.97 -8.45
C ASP A 15 -7.60 -18.81 -7.48
N VAL A 16 -7.86 -17.57 -7.85
CA VAL A 16 -7.49 -16.37 -7.09
C VAL A 16 -8.68 -15.45 -6.89
N GLU A 17 -8.86 -14.99 -5.66
CA GLU A 17 -9.75 -13.87 -5.34
C GLU A 17 -8.96 -12.56 -5.31
N ALA A 18 -9.43 -11.54 -6.03
CA ALA A 18 -8.84 -10.21 -6.00
C ALA A 18 -9.49 -9.38 -4.89
N ILE A 19 -8.71 -9.04 -3.87
CA ILE A 19 -9.12 -8.19 -2.76
C ILE A 19 -8.35 -6.87 -2.83
N ALA A 20 -9.06 -5.75 -2.80
CA ALA A 20 -8.47 -4.42 -2.73
C ALA A 20 -8.47 -3.93 -1.28
N VAL A 21 -7.29 -3.52 -0.79
CA VAL A 21 -7.13 -2.91 0.54
C VAL A 21 -6.52 -1.53 0.35
N LEU A 22 -7.21 -0.49 0.80
CA LEU A 22 -6.67 0.87 0.84
C LEU A 22 -5.73 1.00 2.05
N ALA A 23 -4.48 1.39 1.84
CA ALA A 23 -3.46 1.42 2.90
C ALA A 23 -3.92 2.14 4.20
N TYR A 24 -4.61 3.27 4.07
CA TYR A 24 -5.12 4.04 5.23
C TYR A 24 -6.14 3.28 6.09
N THR A 25 -6.96 2.42 5.48
CA THR A 25 -7.95 1.60 6.24
C THR A 25 -7.28 0.51 7.10
N THR A 26 -6.00 0.22 6.87
CA THR A 26 -5.26 -0.77 7.67
C THR A 26 -4.89 -0.26 9.07
N PHE A 27 -5.09 1.03 9.35
CA PHE A 27 -4.96 1.56 10.71
C PHE A 27 -6.11 1.15 11.63
N GLY A 28 -7.22 0.66 11.07
CA GLY A 28 -8.37 0.22 11.88
C GLY A 28 -9.15 1.36 12.52
N GLU A 29 -8.93 2.59 12.07
CA GLU A 29 -9.59 3.80 12.56
C GLU A 29 -10.49 4.39 11.46
N ALA A 30 -11.49 5.16 11.88
CA ALA A 30 -12.32 5.93 10.96
C ALA A 30 -11.51 7.11 10.41
N PHE A 31 -11.68 7.44 9.13
CA PHE A 31 -11.10 8.65 8.56
C PHE A 31 -11.95 9.19 7.41
N SER A 32 -11.78 10.48 7.11
CA SER A 32 -12.42 11.16 5.99
C SER A 32 -11.39 11.69 5.01
N ILE A 33 -11.60 11.50 3.72
CA ILE A 33 -10.75 12.07 2.67
C ILE A 33 -11.60 12.46 1.46
N PHE A 34 -11.41 13.67 0.94
CA PHE A 34 -12.19 14.22 -0.18
C PHE A 34 -13.72 14.14 0.03
N GLY A 35 -14.20 14.25 1.27
CA GLY A 35 -15.61 14.14 1.62
C GLY A 35 -16.16 12.71 1.63
N ILE A 36 -15.30 11.70 1.54
CA ILE A 36 -15.64 10.28 1.64
C ILE A 36 -15.28 9.79 3.04
N GLU A 37 -16.26 9.26 3.75
CA GLU A 37 -16.09 8.65 5.06
C GLU A 37 -15.72 7.17 4.94
N PHE A 38 -14.64 6.78 5.63
CA PHE A 38 -14.19 5.40 5.75
C PHE A 38 -14.37 4.94 7.20
N PRO A 39 -15.20 3.92 7.46
CA PRO A 39 -15.36 3.37 8.81
C PRO A 39 -14.14 2.51 9.20
N PRO A 40 -13.98 2.20 10.50
CA PRO A 40 -13.04 1.18 10.97
C PRO A 40 -13.31 -0.18 10.31
N MET A 41 -12.26 -0.81 9.78
CA MET A 41 -12.35 -2.10 9.11
C MET A 41 -11.41 -3.12 9.74
N THR A 42 -11.92 -3.96 10.64
CA THR A 42 -11.12 -4.97 11.37
C THR A 42 -10.40 -5.95 10.44
N SER A 43 -11.01 -6.32 9.30
CA SER A 43 -10.37 -7.17 8.30
C SER A 43 -9.12 -6.51 7.70
N HIS A 44 -9.19 -5.21 7.41
CA HIS A 44 -8.07 -4.45 6.84
C HIS A 44 -6.97 -4.20 7.87
N PHE A 45 -7.34 -3.95 9.14
CA PHE A 45 -6.38 -3.89 10.24
C PHE A 45 -5.59 -5.20 10.38
N ASN A 46 -6.30 -6.33 10.45
CA ASN A 46 -5.66 -7.65 10.55
C ASN A 46 -4.77 -7.96 9.35
N PHE A 47 -5.16 -7.52 8.15
CA PHE A 47 -4.31 -7.61 6.96
C PHE A 47 -3.04 -6.76 7.10
N GLY A 48 -3.18 -5.50 7.52
CA GLY A 48 -2.04 -4.59 7.72
C GLY A 48 -1.01 -5.13 8.71
N VAL A 49 -1.45 -5.66 9.85
CA VAL A 49 -0.57 -6.29 10.84
C VAL A 49 0.24 -7.43 10.22
N LYS A 50 -0.42 -8.30 9.44
CA LYS A 50 0.26 -9.43 8.75
C LYS A 50 1.23 -8.93 7.69
N PHE A 51 0.80 -7.97 6.86
CA PHE A 51 1.59 -7.39 5.79
C PHE A 51 2.89 -6.78 6.32
N TRP A 52 2.80 -5.87 7.31
CA TRP A 52 3.99 -5.22 7.87
C TRP A 52 4.93 -6.20 8.57
N LYS A 53 4.37 -7.22 9.25
CA LYS A 53 5.19 -8.30 9.82
C LYS A 53 5.98 -9.03 8.74
N GLN A 54 5.35 -9.38 7.61
CA GLN A 54 6.01 -10.07 6.50
C GLN A 54 7.04 -9.19 5.77
N CYS A 55 6.78 -7.90 5.61
CA CYS A 55 7.70 -6.98 4.94
C CYS A 55 8.92 -6.61 5.80
N SER A 56 8.85 -6.78 7.12
CA SER A 56 9.91 -6.34 8.04
C SER A 56 11.28 -6.96 7.72
N GLU A 57 11.35 -8.27 7.53
CA GLU A 57 12.61 -8.98 7.27
C GLU A 57 13.22 -8.64 5.89
N PRO A 58 12.48 -8.66 4.76
CA PRO A 58 13.03 -8.25 3.47
C PRO A 58 13.53 -6.81 3.45
N LEU A 59 12.89 -5.90 4.20
CA LEU A 59 13.32 -4.51 4.34
C LEU A 59 14.60 -4.39 5.17
N THR A 60 14.69 -5.07 6.32
CA THR A 60 15.86 -4.96 7.21
C THR A 60 17.08 -5.70 6.68
N SER A 61 16.87 -6.78 5.92
CA SER A 61 17.95 -7.53 5.26
C SER A 61 18.42 -6.93 3.94
N GLY A 62 17.73 -5.89 3.42
CA GLY A 62 18.08 -5.23 2.15
C GLY A 62 17.67 -6.01 0.89
N GLN A 63 16.85 -7.05 1.01
CA GLN A 63 16.26 -7.76 -0.14
C GLN A 63 15.28 -6.87 -0.91
N ILE A 64 14.60 -5.96 -0.20
CA ILE A 64 13.77 -4.91 -0.77
C ILE A 64 14.38 -3.57 -0.40
N ASN A 65 14.67 -2.75 -1.41
CA ASN A 65 15.19 -1.39 -1.23
C ASN A 65 14.09 -0.37 -1.54
N THR A 66 14.16 0.77 -0.85
CA THR A 66 13.30 1.91 -1.16
C THR A 66 13.62 2.46 -2.55
N HIS A 67 12.68 3.20 -3.12
CA HIS A 67 12.95 3.99 -4.32
C HIS A 67 14.08 5.01 -4.03
N PRO A 68 14.93 5.39 -5.02
CA PRO A 68 16.00 6.35 -4.80
C PRO A 68 15.54 7.60 -4.07
N VAL A 69 16.21 7.92 -2.97
CA VAL A 69 15.85 9.04 -2.11
C VAL A 69 16.48 10.32 -2.65
N ALA A 70 15.65 11.34 -2.91
CA ALA A 70 16.11 12.69 -3.23
C ALA A 70 16.11 13.55 -1.96
N LEU A 71 17.21 13.49 -1.20
CA LEU A 71 17.37 14.31 0.01
C LEU A 71 17.68 15.76 -0.36
N ARG A 72 16.94 16.71 0.22
CA ARG A 72 17.08 18.15 -0.05
C ARG A 72 17.27 18.93 1.24
N SER A 73 18.02 20.03 1.18
CA SER A 73 18.15 20.98 2.27
C SER A 73 16.86 21.79 2.47
N GLY A 74 16.61 22.27 3.70
CA GLY A 74 15.49 23.16 4.00
C GLY A 74 14.18 22.45 4.37
N GLY A 75 14.19 21.14 4.64
CA GLY A 75 13.00 20.39 5.04
C GLY A 75 11.93 20.38 3.94
N LEU A 76 10.67 20.57 4.31
CA LEU A 76 9.54 20.61 3.36
C LEU A 76 9.67 21.76 2.35
N SER A 77 10.31 22.88 2.71
CA SER A 77 10.55 24.01 1.81
C SER A 77 11.48 23.68 0.65
N GLY A 78 12.21 22.56 0.72
CA GLY A 78 13.07 22.09 -0.37
C GLY A 78 12.33 21.33 -1.48
N ILE A 79 11.05 21.00 -1.30
CA ILE A 79 10.27 20.23 -2.28
C ILE A 79 9.61 21.20 -3.29
N PRO A 80 9.89 21.07 -4.61
CA PRO A 80 9.30 21.95 -5.61
C PRO A 80 7.80 21.65 -5.74
N ASN A 81 6.99 22.70 -5.62
CA ASN A 81 5.52 22.65 -5.64
C ASN A 81 4.84 22.08 -4.37
N GLY A 82 5.58 21.89 -3.28
CA GLY A 82 5.08 21.25 -2.06
C GLY A 82 4.95 19.74 -2.22
#